data_AF-A0A3C0Y955-F1
#
_entry.id   AF-A0A3C0Y955-F1
#
_cell.length_a   1.000
_cell.length_b   1.000
_cell.length_c   1.000
_cell.angle_alpha   90.00
_cell.angle_beta   90.00
_cell.angle_gamma   90.00
#
_symmetry.space_group_name_H-M   'P 1'
#
loop_
_entity.id
_entity.type
_entity.pdbx_description
1 polymer ?
#
loop_
_entity_poly.entity_id
_entity_poly.type
_entity_poly.pdbx_seq_one_letter_code
_entity_poly.pdbx_strand_id
1 'polypeptide(L)'
;MKNSDFSKLTASAQMILDASVWSVPAPDDQPEIVLRRWNVMQLPNGDRHFVGWNAGDREGRASTKIITFDPTTRRGITVSGRLYELEGPSGRDGDGMHTWARWMKVNDATEFIDVSSEYQDLINKANLSKDGF
;
A
#
# COMPACT_ATOMS: atom_id res chain seq x y z
N MET A 1 47.08 -10.34 -22.24
CA MET A 1 46.63 -11.08 -23.43
C MET A 1 45.44 -11.93 -23.01
N LYS A 2 44.35 -11.82 -23.76
CA LYS A 2 43.05 -12.53 -23.78
C LYS A 2 42.77 -13.70 -22.79
N ASN A 3 41.53 -13.66 -22.26
CA ASN A 3 40.51 -14.74 -22.09
C ASN A 3 40.96 -16.02 -21.36
N SER A 4 40.23 -16.65 -20.44
CA SER A 4 38.78 -16.86 -20.28
C SER A 4 38.59 -17.77 -19.06
N ASP A 5 37.52 -17.63 -18.27
CA ASP A 5 36.55 -18.69 -17.97
C ASP A 5 35.45 -18.14 -17.03
N PHE A 6 34.25 -17.99 -17.56
CA PHE A 6 33.04 -17.71 -16.79
C PHE A 6 32.39 -19.04 -16.44
N SER A 7 32.69 -19.56 -15.26
CA SER A 7 31.94 -20.68 -14.70
C SER A 7 32.00 -20.66 -13.18
N LYS A 8 31.09 -19.89 -12.57
CA LYS A 8 30.32 -20.24 -11.37
C LYS A 8 29.31 -19.14 -11.03
N LEU A 9 28.06 -19.42 -11.40
CA LEU A 9 26.84 -18.76 -10.95
C LEU A 9 26.68 -18.94 -9.44
N THR A 10 26.39 -17.87 -8.70
CA THR A 10 25.42 -17.94 -7.59
C THR A 10 24.92 -16.54 -7.19
N ALA A 11 23.60 -16.40 -7.35
CA ALA A 11 22.67 -15.64 -6.53
C ALA A 11 22.86 -14.12 -6.37
N SER A 12 22.13 -13.40 -7.22
CA SER A 12 21.15 -12.37 -6.87
C SER A 12 21.43 -11.47 -5.66
N ALA A 13 22.25 -10.46 -5.87
CA ALA A 13 22.05 -9.09 -5.41
C ALA A 13 23.13 -8.22 -6.07
N GLN A 14 22.82 -6.96 -6.34
CA GLN A 14 23.71 -5.92 -6.86
C GLN A 14 23.81 -5.73 -8.39
N MET A 15 23.91 -4.44 -8.77
CA MET A 15 23.89 -3.80 -10.10
C MET A 15 22.47 -3.29 -10.41
N ILE A 16 22.17 -1.99 -10.29
CA ILE A 16 22.87 -0.86 -10.92
C ILE A 16 23.06 0.30 -9.93
N LEU A 17 24.32 0.68 -9.73
CA LEU A 17 24.73 2.03 -9.31
C LEU A 17 25.38 2.70 -10.53
N ASP A 18 25.22 4.03 -10.56
CA ASP A 18 25.97 5.04 -11.35
C ASP A 18 25.26 5.67 -12.55
N ALA A 19 24.41 6.66 -12.26
CA ALA A 19 24.55 8.00 -12.84
C ALA A 19 23.62 9.02 -12.13
N SER A 20 24.08 9.55 -11.00
CA SER A 20 23.98 10.97 -10.60
C SER A 20 23.99 11.09 -9.08
N VAL A 21 24.79 12.04 -8.63
CA VAL A 21 25.00 12.43 -7.24
C VAL A 21 23.69 12.95 -6.66
N TRP A 22 22.91 12.08 -6.03
CA TRP A 22 21.82 12.48 -5.15
C TRP A 22 22.07 11.85 -3.79
N SER A 23 22.24 12.72 -2.79
CA SER A 23 22.40 12.34 -1.40
C SER A 23 21.23 11.44 -1.00
N VAL A 24 21.51 10.16 -0.74
CA VAL A 24 20.51 9.20 -0.28
C VAL A 24 20.07 9.63 1.12
N PRO A 25 18.80 10.00 1.35
CA PRO A 25 18.29 10.21 2.70
C PRO A 25 18.45 8.91 3.50
N ALA A 26 18.76 9.00 4.79
CA ALA A 26 18.84 7.83 5.67
C ALA A 26 17.53 7.00 5.60
N PRO A 27 17.54 5.68 5.86
CA PRO A 27 16.42 4.78 5.55
C PRO A 27 15.13 4.96 6.39
N ASP A 28 14.95 6.07 7.09
CA ASP A 28 13.84 6.30 8.02
C ASP A 28 12.65 7.10 7.43
N ASP A 29 12.72 7.52 6.16
CA ASP A 29 11.56 8.10 5.46
C ASP A 29 10.82 7.01 4.67
N GLN A 30 10.12 6.10 5.36
CA GLN A 30 8.95 5.50 4.71
C GLN A 30 7.87 6.59 4.67
N PRO A 31 7.49 7.14 3.51
CA PRO A 31 6.45 8.15 3.47
C PRO A 31 5.17 7.47 3.98
N GLU A 32 4.72 7.91 5.15
CA GLU A 32 3.40 7.59 5.66
C GLU A 32 2.39 8.12 4.65
N ILE A 33 1.60 7.22 4.06
CA ILE A 33 0.60 7.59 3.08
C ILE A 33 -0.73 7.75 3.79
N VAL A 34 -1.20 8.99 3.88
CA VAL A 34 -2.54 9.29 4.39
C VAL A 34 -3.55 9.16 3.25
N LEU A 35 -4.50 8.24 3.42
CA LEU A 35 -5.61 8.05 2.48
C LEU A 35 -6.90 8.66 3.03
N ARG A 36 -7.49 9.54 2.23
CA ARG A 36 -8.85 10.07 2.42
C ARG A 36 -9.81 9.36 1.48
N ARG A 37 -11.11 9.38 1.83
CA ARG A 37 -12.18 8.78 1.00
C ARG A 37 -11.71 7.41 0.52
N TRP A 38 -11.41 6.58 1.52
CA TRP A 38 -10.70 5.34 1.32
C TRP A 38 -11.70 4.19 1.17
N ASN A 39 -11.24 3.16 0.47
CA ASN A 39 -11.88 1.87 0.34
C ASN A 39 -10.88 0.77 0.68
N VAL A 40 -11.39 -0.40 1.05
CA VAL A 40 -10.61 -1.64 1.09
C VAL A 40 -11.21 -2.63 0.11
N MET A 41 -10.41 -3.04 -0.88
CA MET A 41 -10.81 -3.98 -1.91
C MET A 41 -10.24 -5.36 -1.60
N GLN A 42 -11.08 -6.38 -1.60
CA GLN A 42 -10.67 -7.77 -1.41
C GLN A 42 -10.78 -8.55 -2.72
N LEU A 43 -9.71 -9.24 -3.09
CA LEU A 43 -9.65 -10.16 -4.21
C LEU A 43 -10.20 -11.56 -3.82
N PRO A 44 -10.56 -12.43 -4.78
CA PRO A 44 -11.09 -13.77 -4.50
C PRO A 44 -10.16 -14.66 -3.66
N ASN A 45 -8.84 -14.43 -3.76
CA ASN A 45 -7.84 -15.14 -2.96
C ASN A 45 -7.75 -14.66 -1.50
N GLY A 46 -8.57 -13.66 -1.11
CA GLY A 46 -8.61 -13.07 0.22
C GLY A 46 -7.64 -11.90 0.42
N ASP A 47 -6.79 -11.58 -0.56
CA ASP A 47 -5.87 -10.45 -0.45
C ASP A 47 -6.65 -9.13 -0.42
N ARG A 48 -6.28 -8.25 0.51
CA ARG A 48 -6.94 -6.95 0.72
C ARG A 48 -5.99 -5.80 0.38
N HIS A 49 -6.54 -4.74 -0.20
CA HIS A 49 -5.79 -3.59 -0.69
C HIS A 49 -6.47 -2.29 -0.27
N PHE A 50 -5.71 -1.35 0.28
CA PHE A 50 -6.17 0.04 0.47
C PHE A 50 -6.24 0.76 -0.87
N VAL A 51 -7.33 1.47 -1.09
CA VAL A 51 -7.58 2.32 -2.26
C VAL A 51 -8.11 3.67 -1.78
N GLY A 52 -7.74 4.78 -2.40
CA GLY A 52 -8.31 6.08 -2.05
C GLY A 52 -7.51 7.25 -2.61
N TRP A 53 -7.77 8.43 -2.06
CA TRP A 53 -7.04 9.65 -2.38
C TRP A 53 -5.84 9.81 -1.45
N ASN A 54 -4.62 9.81 -2.00
CA ASN A 54 -3.41 10.13 -1.26
C ASN A 54 -3.36 11.65 -1.00
N ALA A 55 -3.48 12.04 0.27
CA ALA A 55 -3.51 13.45 0.66
C ALA A 55 -2.16 14.18 0.44
N GLY A 56 -1.04 13.45 0.53
CA GLY A 56 0.30 14.01 0.34
C GLY A 56 0.59 14.32 -1.13
N ASP A 57 0.54 13.29 -1.98
CA ASP A 57 0.89 13.41 -3.40
C ASP A 57 -0.25 13.94 -4.27
N ARG A 58 -1.47 14.02 -3.71
CA ARG A 58 -2.68 14.49 -4.41
C ARG A 58 -2.98 13.66 -5.66
N GLU A 59 -3.04 12.36 -5.48
CA GLU A 59 -3.36 11.40 -6.54
C GLU A 59 -4.20 10.24 -6.01
N GLY A 60 -4.86 9.54 -6.93
CA GLY A 60 -5.43 8.23 -6.63
C GLY A 60 -4.34 7.22 -6.30
N ARG A 61 -4.60 6.36 -5.32
CA ARG A 61 -3.65 5.33 -4.88
C ARG A 61 -4.37 3.99 -4.74
N ALA A 62 -3.71 2.94 -5.19
CA ALA A 62 -4.00 1.55 -4.85
C ALA A 62 -2.72 0.95 -4.24
N SER A 63 -2.84 0.37 -3.06
CA SER A 63 -1.70 -0.24 -2.37
C SER A 63 -1.46 -1.68 -2.80
N THR A 64 -0.28 -2.21 -2.47
CA THR A 64 -0.06 -3.66 -2.46
C THR A 64 -0.83 -4.31 -1.30
N LYS A 65 -0.85 -5.65 -1.23
CA LYS A 65 -1.55 -6.39 -0.17
C LYS A 65 -1.29 -5.85 1.24
N ILE A 66 -2.36 -5.67 2.01
CA ILE A 66 -2.36 -5.36 3.44
C ILE A 66 -1.88 -6.58 4.23
N ILE A 67 -0.93 -6.36 5.14
CA ILE A 67 -0.39 -7.39 6.06
C ILE A 67 -0.95 -7.21 7.46
N THR A 68 -1.00 -5.97 7.94
CA THR A 68 -1.55 -5.63 9.26
C THR A 68 -2.42 -4.40 9.18
N PHE A 69 -3.39 -4.29 10.09
CA PHE A 69 -4.20 -3.11 10.29
C PHE A 69 -4.53 -2.96 11.78
N ASP A 70 -4.21 -1.81 12.35
CA ASP A 70 -4.59 -1.41 13.70
C ASP A 70 -5.76 -0.42 13.61
N PRO A 71 -6.98 -0.80 14.02
CA PRO A 71 -8.14 0.09 13.98
C PRO A 71 -8.09 1.24 15.00
N THR A 72 -7.23 1.13 16.02
CA THR A 72 -7.04 2.13 17.09
C THR A 72 -6.36 3.37 16.56
N THR A 73 -5.31 3.16 15.76
CA THR A 73 -4.53 4.20 15.09
C THR A 73 -4.97 4.41 13.64
N ARG A 74 -5.81 3.52 13.11
CA ARG A 74 -6.26 3.48 11.71
C ARG A 74 -5.11 3.29 10.73
N ARG A 75 -4.06 2.60 11.17
CA ARG A 75 -2.83 2.42 10.41
C ARG A 75 -2.66 0.99 9.96
N GLY A 76 -2.18 0.79 8.74
CA GLY A 76 -1.90 -0.53 8.19
C GLY A 76 -0.58 -0.60 7.43
N ILE A 77 0.06 -1.76 7.48
CA ILE A 77 1.30 -2.04 6.77
C ILE A 77 0.99 -2.95 5.59
N THR A 78 1.63 -2.68 4.46
CA THR A 78 1.47 -3.47 3.24
C THR A 78 2.71 -4.29 2.93
N VAL A 79 2.63 -5.26 2.01
CA VAL A 79 3.78 -6.11 1.63
C VAL A 79 4.95 -5.32 1.03
N SER A 80 4.69 -4.12 0.49
CA SER A 80 5.76 -3.20 0.08
C SER A 80 6.54 -2.57 1.25
N GLY A 81 6.12 -2.81 2.48
CA GLY A 81 6.65 -2.19 3.69
C GLY A 81 6.00 -0.85 4.04
N ARG A 82 5.25 -0.22 3.13
CA ARG A 82 4.66 1.11 3.36
C ARG A 82 3.58 1.10 4.44
N LEU A 83 3.62 2.14 5.27
CA LEU A 83 2.61 2.51 6.25
C LEU A 83 1.52 3.38 5.60
N TYR A 84 0.27 3.01 5.83
CA TYR A 84 -0.90 3.77 5.41
C TYR A 84 -1.72 4.18 6.63
N GLU A 85 -2.20 5.43 6.66
CA GLU A 85 -3.19 5.91 7.63
C GLU A 85 -4.52 6.20 6.93
N LEU A 86 -5.62 5.68 7.49
CA LEU A 86 -6.97 5.91 6.97
C LEU A 86 -7.62 7.11 7.69
N GLU A 87 -7.68 8.23 6.98
CA GLU A 87 -8.22 9.49 7.48
C GLU A 87 -9.70 9.65 7.13
N GLY A 88 -10.50 9.97 8.15
CA GLY A 88 -11.95 10.13 8.00
C GLY A 88 -12.70 8.81 7.76
N PRO A 89 -13.99 8.88 7.41
CA PRO A 89 -14.78 7.70 7.11
C PRO A 89 -14.38 7.07 5.76
N SER A 90 -14.65 5.78 5.61
CA SER A 90 -14.64 5.11 4.31
C SER A 90 -15.56 5.82 3.34
N GLY A 91 -15.18 5.91 2.07
CA GLY A 91 -15.99 6.53 1.04
C GLY A 91 -15.35 6.42 -0.33
N ARG A 92 -16.17 6.46 -1.37
CA ARG A 92 -15.68 6.31 -2.75
C ARG A 92 -14.98 7.59 -3.23
N ASP A 93 -13.78 7.43 -3.77
CA ASP A 93 -13.05 8.49 -4.47
C ASP A 93 -12.86 8.18 -5.96
N GLY A 94 -13.07 9.17 -6.83
CA GLY A 94 -12.97 8.98 -8.29
C GLY A 94 -11.58 8.59 -8.75
N ASP A 95 -10.55 9.28 -8.26
CA ASP A 95 -9.16 9.05 -8.67
C ASP A 95 -8.61 7.77 -8.04
N GLY A 96 -8.99 7.48 -6.78
CA GLY A 96 -8.75 6.19 -6.14
C GLY A 96 -9.31 5.02 -6.97
N MET A 97 -10.58 5.11 -7.39
CA MET A 97 -11.22 4.06 -8.19
C MET A 97 -10.63 3.94 -9.60
N HIS A 98 -10.22 5.04 -10.22
CA HIS A 98 -9.50 5.01 -11.51
C HIS A 98 -8.16 4.28 -11.38
N THR A 99 -7.43 4.57 -10.29
CA THR A 99 -6.15 3.92 -9.99
C THR A 99 -6.34 2.43 -9.70
N TRP A 100 -7.38 2.06 -8.95
CA TRP A 100 -7.75 0.66 -8.73
C TRP A 100 -8.08 -0.06 -10.04
N ALA A 101 -8.88 0.55 -10.91
CA ALA A 101 -9.21 -0.04 -12.21
C ALA A 101 -7.96 -0.29 -13.09
N ARG A 102 -6.96 0.60 -13.03
CA ARG A 102 -5.66 0.39 -13.69
C ARG A 102 -4.85 -0.71 -13.01
N TRP A 103 -4.82 -0.74 -11.68
CA TRP A 103 -4.14 -1.76 -10.90
C TRP A 103 -4.66 -3.15 -11.24
N MET A 104 -5.99 -3.33 -11.30
CA MET A 104 -6.64 -4.59 -11.67
C MET A 104 -6.19 -5.08 -13.06
N LYS A 105 -6.15 -4.18 -14.04
CA LYS A 105 -5.68 -4.49 -15.41
C LYS A 105 -4.21 -4.91 -15.48
N VAL A 106 -3.34 -4.27 -14.70
CA VAL A 106 -1.91 -4.58 -14.68
C VAL A 106 -1.62 -5.91 -13.97
N ASN A 107 -2.49 -6.32 -13.04
CA ASN A 107 -2.33 -7.54 -12.24
C ASN A 107 -3.25 -8.68 -12.72
N ASP A 108 -3.85 -8.55 -13.92
CA ASP A 108 -4.81 -9.51 -14.49
C ASP A 108 -5.94 -9.94 -13.52
N ALA A 109 -6.33 -9.04 -12.63
CA ALA A 109 -7.42 -9.26 -11.71
C ALA A 109 -8.74 -8.78 -12.34
N THR A 110 -9.79 -9.58 -12.21
CA THR A 110 -11.12 -9.31 -12.82
C THR A 110 -12.24 -9.19 -11.81
N GLU A 111 -12.04 -9.71 -10.60
CA GLU A 111 -13.04 -9.77 -9.55
C GLU A 111 -12.51 -9.15 -8.27
N PHE A 112 -13.38 -8.43 -7.56
CA PHE A 112 -13.11 -7.88 -6.25
C PHE A 112 -14.44 -7.61 -5.55
N ILE A 113 -14.39 -7.52 -4.22
CA ILE A 113 -15.48 -7.00 -3.41
C ILE A 113 -14.98 -5.82 -2.59
N ASP A 114 -15.84 -4.82 -2.39
CA ASP A 114 -15.58 -3.71 -1.48
C ASP A 114 -15.93 -4.15 -0.05
N VAL A 115 -14.92 -4.23 0.83
CA VAL A 115 -15.05 -4.62 2.23
C VAL A 115 -14.80 -3.44 3.19
N SER A 116 -14.95 -2.21 2.70
CA SER A 116 -14.66 -1.00 3.49
C SER A 116 -15.49 -0.91 4.78
N SER A 117 -16.72 -1.40 4.76
CA SER A 117 -17.58 -1.46 5.95
C SER A 117 -16.98 -2.29 7.08
N GLU A 118 -16.30 -3.41 6.77
CA GLU A 118 -15.65 -4.23 7.78
C GLU A 118 -14.56 -3.43 8.53
N TYR A 119 -13.77 -2.67 7.79
CA TYR A 119 -12.72 -1.82 8.37
C TYR A 119 -13.31 -0.64 9.13
N GLN A 120 -14.37 -0.02 8.59
CA GLN A 120 -15.07 1.05 9.27
C GLN A 120 -15.67 0.58 10.60
N ASP A 121 -16.23 -0.63 10.65
CA ASP A 121 -16.77 -1.23 11.87
C ASP A 121 -15.68 -1.53 12.91
N LEU A 122 -14.51 -2.01 12.48
CA LEU A 122 -13.36 -2.20 13.38
C LEU A 122 -12.91 -0.86 14.00
N ILE A 123 -12.81 0.20 13.18
CA ILE A 123 -12.47 1.55 13.65
C ILE A 123 -13.52 2.07 14.63
N ASN A 124 -14.81 1.91 14.31
CA ASN A 124 -15.90 2.35 15.17
C ASN A 124 -15.88 1.64 16.52
N LYS A 125 -15.69 0.31 16.53
CA LYS A 125 -15.54 -0.48 17.76
C LYS A 125 -14.33 -0.03 18.58
N ALA A 126 -13.20 0.23 17.94
CA ALA A 126 -11.99 0.71 18.61
C ALA A 126 -12.20 2.09 19.26
N ASN A 127 -12.91 3.02 18.59
CA ASN A 127 -13.21 4.33 19.16
C ASN A 127 -14.15 4.22 20.38
N LEU A 128 -15.20 3.41 20.31
CA LEU A 128 -16.12 3.19 21.43
C LEU A 128 -15.43 2.62 22.68
N SER A 129 -14.38 1.81 22.51
CA SER A 129 -13.60 1.28 23.63
C SER A 129 -12.70 2.31 24.33
N LYS A 130 -12.40 3.43 23.67
CA LYS A 130 -11.56 4.51 24.24
C LYS A 130 -12.38 5.48 25.11
N ASP A 131 -13.65 5.67 24.78
CA ASP A 131 -14.52 6.65 25.45
C ASP A 131 -15.25 6.09 26.68
N GLY A 132 -14.96 4.84 27.07
CA GLY A 132 -15.67 4.10 28.12
C GLY A 132 -15.01 4.07 29.51
N PHE A 133 -14.34 5.15 29.94
CA PHE A 133 -13.79 5.30 31.30
C PHE A 133 -14.37 6.52 32.03
#